data_AF-A0A1G2Z1L7-F1
#
_entry.id   AF-A0A1G2Z1L7-F1
#
_cell.length_a   1.000
_cell.length_b   1.000
_cell.length_c   1.000
_cell.angle_alpha   90.00
_cell.angle_beta   90.00
_cell.angle_gamma   90.00
#
_symmetry.space_group_name_H-M   'P 1'
#
loop_
_entity.id
_entity.type
_entity.pdbx_description
1 polymer ?
#
loop_
_entity_poly.entity_id
_entity_poly.type
_entity_poly.pdbx_seq_one_letter_code
_entity_poly.pdbx_strand_id
1 'polypeptide(L)'
;MTPSARGGICTIIGHKDQLSVEEERDGRNERTIVSTALNELQRTEGGIPWPALRTFAAALATNRELARELFEAYDRAFAKTDLTDNADLYVPAIFALAAPRLDDEQRREIGAFLVQKLAEAGHEDADVSMEILMAAAGTLGPVIVPAVLDTIAKEPDTRGAWLYLWSLTTLAVRTDDPDLRSRVVQACVDLLERADPGRIDLMDAAQAAWTLALLRCTEYTGLLQRLRERALDTHSEGDYRDALKLMEGRLDFTLPQELWEEPVEQWLTPRWDMAEEWSGEEDEYDEDEYELDEEEAEERPFEAYANLLTRTFVTSPLAAGLPPELLSSAYLIVHDLVHFSLKHLDRQPRDWDEAALRELLLHLVPRDMAADRELLGKIPPVTEAFLYWLGSERILDDADDLIAKVRAWSGEIIAAGMDRKNWSPVKTFVMGLDESDADAVNEKKVMGFVTRQLTESLEGLPEPPPEPDRYEPPIPIVEQAAKPARNAPCPCGSGKKYKKCHGRPDAEQPASK
;
A
#
# COMPACT_ATOMS: atom_id res chain seq x y z
N MET A 1 32.78 64.32 -74.08
CA MET A 1 33.84 63.31 -73.88
C MET A 1 33.57 62.60 -72.56
N THR A 2 33.71 61.28 -72.58
CA THR A 2 33.57 60.27 -71.50
C THR A 2 34.72 60.38 -70.44
N PRO A 3 34.93 59.42 -69.50
CA PRO A 3 34.36 59.34 -68.15
C PRO A 3 35.44 59.10 -67.05
N SER A 4 35.06 58.88 -65.76
CA SER A 4 35.75 57.90 -64.86
C SER A 4 34.97 57.66 -63.56
N ALA A 5 35.11 56.45 -63.00
CA ALA A 5 34.35 55.87 -61.88
C ALA A 5 35.26 55.36 -60.73
N ARG A 6 34.60 54.95 -59.62
CA ARG A 6 35.06 54.35 -58.34
C ARG A 6 35.36 55.39 -57.24
N GLY A 7 34.95 55.23 -55.97
CA GLY A 7 34.22 54.18 -55.24
C GLY A 7 34.47 54.39 -53.74
N GLY A 8 33.44 54.33 -52.89
CA GLY A 8 33.55 54.47 -51.44
C GLY A 8 32.50 53.63 -50.73
N ILE A 9 32.96 52.74 -49.84
CA ILE A 9 32.14 51.90 -48.95
C ILE A 9 32.48 52.34 -47.52
N CYS A 10 31.46 52.65 -46.70
CA CYS A 10 31.58 52.73 -45.26
C CYS A 10 30.39 52.02 -44.59
N THR A 11 30.75 50.91 -43.93
CA THR A 11 30.23 50.22 -42.75
C THR A 11 28.87 50.62 -42.15
N ILE A 12 27.94 49.66 -42.12
CA ILE A 12 26.83 49.57 -41.15
C ILE A 12 27.05 48.26 -40.37
N ILE A 13 27.45 48.36 -39.10
CA ILE A 13 27.42 47.25 -38.11
C ILE A 13 26.85 47.85 -36.84
N GLY A 14 25.78 47.23 -36.31
CA GLY A 14 25.18 47.59 -35.03
C GLY A 14 23.66 47.59 -35.08
N HIS A 15 23.06 46.39 -35.09
CA HIS A 15 21.64 46.23 -34.67
C HIS A 15 21.22 44.76 -34.47
N LYS A 16 22.06 43.75 -34.78
CA LYS A 16 21.71 42.33 -34.59
C LYS A 16 22.12 41.72 -33.25
N ASP A 17 23.08 42.31 -32.53
CA ASP A 17 23.60 41.72 -31.28
C ASP A 17 22.87 42.18 -30.01
N GLN A 18 21.98 43.18 -30.08
CA GLN A 18 21.22 43.62 -28.91
C GLN A 18 19.94 42.80 -28.68
N LEU A 19 19.27 42.36 -29.76
CA LEU A 19 18.06 41.54 -29.67
C LEU A 19 18.36 40.13 -29.12
N SER A 20 19.48 39.51 -29.52
CA SER A 20 19.88 38.20 -29.03
C SER A 20 20.36 38.23 -27.57
N VAL A 21 20.97 39.32 -27.14
CA VAL A 21 21.42 39.48 -25.74
C VAL A 21 20.26 39.88 -24.83
N GLU A 22 19.26 40.62 -25.32
CA GLU A 22 18.02 40.89 -24.59
C GLU A 22 17.15 39.63 -24.49
N GLU A 23 16.97 38.83 -25.54
CA GLU A 23 16.26 37.53 -25.48
C GLU A 23 16.98 36.50 -24.58
N GLU A 24 18.31 36.41 -24.63
CA GLU A 24 19.08 35.55 -23.71
C GLU A 24 19.05 36.05 -22.26
N ARG A 25 18.92 37.36 -22.04
CA ARG A 25 18.86 37.97 -20.71
C ARG A 25 17.45 37.89 -20.13
N ASP A 26 16.41 37.99 -20.96
CA ASP A 26 15.00 37.81 -20.59
C ASP A 26 14.72 36.34 -20.28
N GLY A 27 15.16 35.40 -21.13
CA GLY A 27 15.06 33.96 -20.86
C GLY A 27 15.91 33.49 -19.68
N ARG A 28 17.02 34.17 -19.36
CA ARG A 28 17.82 33.90 -18.15
C ARG A 28 17.19 34.54 -16.90
N ASN A 29 16.50 35.67 -17.03
CA ASN A 29 15.71 36.27 -15.95
C ASN A 29 14.46 35.43 -15.65
N GLU A 30 13.74 34.97 -16.67
CA GLU A 30 12.58 34.08 -16.55
C GLU A 30 12.98 32.76 -15.90
N ARG A 31 14.05 32.09 -16.35
CA ARG A 31 14.58 30.89 -15.66
C ARG A 31 15.01 31.14 -14.22
N THR A 32 15.57 32.33 -13.93
CA THR A 32 15.94 32.69 -12.56
C THR A 32 14.69 32.91 -11.70
N ILE A 33 13.65 33.56 -12.23
CA ILE A 33 12.36 33.81 -11.56
C ILE A 33 11.62 32.49 -11.32
N VAL A 34 11.58 31.59 -12.30
CA VAL A 34 10.93 30.27 -12.15
C VAL A 34 11.70 29.39 -11.16
N SER A 35 13.04 29.37 -11.21
CA SER A 35 13.85 28.69 -10.19
C SER A 35 13.68 29.27 -8.78
N THR A 36 13.43 30.58 -8.66
CA THR A 36 13.17 31.23 -7.36
C THR A 36 11.77 30.89 -6.86
N ALA A 37 10.78 30.80 -7.76
CA ALA A 37 9.41 30.40 -7.42
C ALA A 37 9.31 28.91 -7.04
N LEU A 38 10.10 28.03 -7.66
CA LEU A 38 10.15 26.61 -7.29
C LEU A 38 10.74 26.38 -5.90
N ASN A 39 11.60 27.28 -5.41
CA ASN A 39 12.04 27.24 -4.01
C ASN A 39 10.88 27.50 -3.03
N GLU A 40 9.77 28.12 -3.45
CA GLU A 40 8.57 28.28 -2.62
C GLU A 40 7.78 26.96 -2.49
N LEU A 41 8.13 25.91 -3.24
CA LEU A 41 7.60 24.55 -3.09
C LEU A 41 8.44 23.68 -2.14
N GLN A 42 9.56 24.20 -1.62
CA GLN A 42 10.31 23.56 -0.53
C GLN A 42 9.49 23.60 0.77
N ARG A 43 9.74 22.67 1.70
CA ARG A 43 8.99 22.53 2.98
C ARG A 43 8.70 23.92 3.58
N THR A 44 7.43 24.26 3.63
CA THR A 44 6.95 25.50 4.26
C THR A 44 6.57 25.19 5.69
N GLU A 45 7.16 25.89 6.68
CA GLU A 45 6.92 25.74 8.13
C GLU A 45 5.46 26.06 8.57
N GLY A 46 4.45 25.94 7.70
CA GLY A 46 3.07 26.41 7.95
C GLY A 46 1.98 25.74 7.12
N GLY A 47 2.17 24.50 6.67
CA GLY A 47 1.17 23.76 5.90
C GLY A 47 1.33 23.88 4.38
N ILE A 48 0.33 23.36 3.65
CA ILE A 48 0.31 23.39 2.17
C ILE A 48 0.32 24.85 1.66
N PRO A 49 1.26 25.22 0.75
CA PRO A 49 1.38 26.58 0.23
C PRO A 49 0.34 26.87 -0.87
N TRP A 50 -0.96 26.82 -0.54
CA TRP A 50 -2.06 27.01 -1.49
C TRP A 50 -1.93 28.23 -2.43
N PRO A 51 -1.51 29.43 -1.97
CA PRO A 51 -1.31 30.57 -2.86
C PRO A 51 -0.25 30.32 -3.93
N ALA A 52 0.85 29.63 -3.59
CA ALA A 52 1.90 29.27 -4.53
C ALA A 52 1.38 28.24 -5.54
N LEU A 53 0.72 27.17 -5.08
CA LEU A 53 0.15 26.15 -5.97
C LEU A 53 -0.80 26.75 -7.01
N ARG A 54 -1.67 27.68 -6.59
CA ARG A 54 -2.60 28.37 -7.50
C ARG A 54 -1.88 29.31 -8.47
N THR A 55 -0.78 29.93 -8.05
CA THR A 55 0.04 30.79 -8.91
C THR A 55 0.70 29.97 -10.01
N PHE A 56 1.30 28.83 -9.67
CA PHE A 56 1.84 27.88 -10.63
C PHE A 56 0.76 27.35 -11.58
N ALA A 57 -0.40 26.95 -11.04
CA ALA A 57 -1.50 26.45 -11.84
C ALA A 57 -2.04 27.49 -12.83
N ALA A 58 -2.08 28.76 -12.45
CA ALA A 58 -2.45 29.86 -13.34
C ALA A 58 -1.40 30.11 -14.44
N ALA A 59 -0.11 30.03 -14.09
CA ALA A 59 0.99 30.21 -15.03
C ALA A 59 1.10 29.08 -16.07
N LEU A 60 0.76 27.84 -15.67
CA LEU A 60 0.83 26.65 -16.54
C LEU A 60 -0.06 26.79 -17.80
N ALA A 61 -1.18 27.47 -17.68
CA ALA A 61 -2.10 27.71 -18.80
C ALA A 61 -1.47 28.59 -19.89
N THR A 62 -0.48 29.42 -19.54
CA THR A 62 0.16 30.38 -20.45
C THR A 62 1.62 30.07 -20.77
N ASN A 63 2.27 29.21 -19.98
CA ASN A 63 3.67 28.83 -20.14
C ASN A 63 3.81 27.30 -20.20
N ARG A 64 3.99 26.76 -21.41
CA ARG A 64 4.16 25.32 -21.62
C ARG A 64 5.50 24.79 -21.11
N GLU A 65 6.56 25.58 -21.15
CA GLU A 65 7.89 25.17 -20.66
C GLU A 65 7.89 24.89 -19.16
N LEU A 66 7.01 25.58 -18.41
CA LEU A 66 6.83 25.36 -16.98
C LEU A 66 6.44 23.92 -16.63
N ALA A 67 5.71 23.21 -17.51
CA ALA A 67 5.36 21.81 -17.28
C ALA A 67 6.63 20.93 -17.18
N ARG A 68 7.62 21.17 -18.05
CA ARG A 68 8.89 20.42 -18.03
C ARG A 68 9.68 20.69 -16.74
N GLU A 69 9.70 21.95 -16.30
CA GLU A 69 10.37 22.32 -15.05
C GLU A 69 9.71 21.67 -13.83
N LEU A 70 8.38 21.56 -13.82
CA LEU A 70 7.63 20.85 -12.79
C LEU A 70 7.83 19.33 -12.84
N PHE A 71 7.96 18.73 -14.04
CA PHE A 71 8.33 17.31 -14.18
C PHE A 71 9.70 17.05 -13.55
N GLU A 72 10.69 17.88 -13.86
CA GLU A 72 12.03 17.76 -13.27
C GLU A 72 12.02 18.00 -11.75
N ALA A 73 11.13 18.86 -11.24
CA ALA A 73 10.97 19.10 -9.81
C ALA A 73 10.38 17.88 -9.10
N TYR A 74 9.31 17.31 -9.64
CA TYR A 74 8.73 16.06 -9.15
C TYR A 74 9.79 14.95 -9.11
N ASP A 75 10.51 14.72 -10.22
CA ASP A 75 11.52 13.66 -10.30
C ASP A 75 12.63 13.84 -9.27
N ARG A 76 13.03 15.09 -8.98
CA ARG A 76 14.04 15.38 -7.96
C ARG A 76 13.56 15.13 -6.54
N ALA A 77 12.31 15.47 -6.25
CA ALA A 77 11.71 15.24 -4.93
C ALA A 77 11.51 13.74 -4.70
N PHE A 78 10.85 13.07 -5.65
CA PHE A 78 10.56 11.63 -5.58
C PHE A 78 11.82 10.77 -5.46
N ALA A 79 12.93 11.14 -6.11
CA ALA A 79 14.17 10.35 -6.09
C ALA A 79 15.06 10.54 -4.83
N LYS A 80 14.74 11.46 -3.91
CA LYS A 80 15.61 11.79 -2.76
C LYS A 80 14.99 11.36 -1.43
N THR A 81 15.83 10.90 -0.50
CA THR A 81 15.54 10.75 0.95
C THR A 81 15.68 12.09 1.71
N ASP A 82 15.47 13.23 1.05
CA ASP A 82 15.60 14.55 1.66
C ASP A 82 14.18 15.02 2.02
N LEU A 83 13.81 14.89 3.29
CA LEU A 83 12.48 15.19 3.86
C LEU A 83 12.08 16.69 3.77
N THR A 84 12.75 17.48 2.93
CA THR A 84 12.57 18.93 2.84
C THR A 84 11.96 19.39 1.51
N ASP A 85 11.72 18.48 0.56
CA ASP A 85 11.16 18.79 -0.76
C ASP A 85 9.86 18.02 -1.00
N ASN A 86 8.72 18.69 -0.79
CA ASN A 86 7.38 18.13 -0.98
C ASN A 86 6.85 18.35 -2.42
N ALA A 87 7.73 18.60 -3.39
CA ALA A 87 7.31 18.85 -4.78
C ALA A 87 6.64 17.62 -5.41
N ASP A 88 6.94 16.42 -4.96
CA ASP A 88 6.26 15.18 -5.36
C ASP A 88 4.76 15.18 -4.97
N LEU A 89 4.39 15.82 -3.86
CA LEU A 89 2.99 16.04 -3.45
C LEU A 89 2.37 17.24 -4.16
N TYR A 90 3.13 18.32 -4.32
CA TYR A 90 2.61 19.60 -4.82
C TYR A 90 2.47 19.68 -6.33
N VAL A 91 3.37 19.07 -7.11
CA VAL A 91 3.33 19.10 -8.57
C VAL A 91 2.05 18.46 -9.12
N PRO A 92 1.61 17.27 -8.67
CA PRO A 92 0.32 16.71 -9.09
C PRO A 92 -0.86 17.62 -8.74
N ALA A 93 -0.85 18.26 -7.55
CA ALA A 93 -1.88 19.21 -7.15
C ALA A 93 -1.91 20.47 -8.03
N ILE A 94 -0.75 20.99 -8.43
CA ILE A 94 -0.64 22.11 -9.39
C ILE A 94 -1.28 21.72 -10.72
N PHE A 95 -0.99 20.52 -11.24
CA PHE A 95 -1.57 20.04 -12.49
C PHE A 95 -3.09 19.87 -12.40
N ALA A 96 -3.60 19.33 -11.29
CA ALA A 96 -5.04 19.21 -11.05
C ALA A 96 -5.73 20.58 -10.98
N LEU A 97 -5.14 21.56 -10.27
CA LEU A 97 -5.65 22.94 -10.19
C LEU A 97 -5.63 23.65 -11.54
N ALA A 98 -4.66 23.32 -12.40
CA ALA A 98 -4.50 23.89 -13.73
C ALA A 98 -5.48 23.28 -14.74
N ALA A 99 -5.85 22.01 -14.57
CA ALA A 99 -6.59 21.19 -15.55
C ALA A 99 -7.76 21.91 -16.25
N PRO A 100 -8.66 22.65 -15.57
CA PRO A 100 -9.77 23.34 -16.23
C PRO A 100 -9.35 24.40 -17.24
N ARG A 101 -8.11 24.91 -17.17
CA ARG A 101 -7.56 25.97 -18.02
C ARG A 101 -6.63 25.44 -19.12
N LEU A 102 -6.28 24.17 -19.08
CA LEU A 102 -5.37 23.54 -20.04
C LEU A 102 -6.10 23.10 -21.29
N ASP A 103 -5.42 23.20 -22.43
CA ASP A 103 -5.86 22.57 -23.68
C ASP A 103 -5.60 21.05 -23.66
N ASP A 104 -6.20 20.33 -24.61
CA ASP A 104 -6.09 18.87 -24.69
C ASP A 104 -4.66 18.38 -24.96
N GLU A 105 -3.81 19.18 -25.61
CA GLU A 105 -2.42 18.81 -25.85
C GLU A 105 -1.62 18.85 -24.55
N GLN A 106 -1.78 19.93 -23.78
CA GLN A 106 -1.18 20.07 -22.45
C GLN A 106 -1.67 18.98 -21.50
N ARG A 107 -2.98 18.71 -21.48
CA ARG A 107 -3.55 17.64 -20.64
C ARG A 107 -3.03 16.26 -21.03
N ARG A 108 -2.79 15.98 -22.33
CA ARG A 108 -2.17 14.73 -22.77
C ARG A 108 -0.72 14.62 -22.31
N GLU A 109 0.06 15.68 -22.46
CA GLU A 109 1.47 15.68 -22.06
C GLU A 109 1.61 15.45 -20.54
N ILE A 110 0.87 16.24 -19.75
CA ILE A 110 0.87 16.13 -18.29
C ILE A 110 0.26 14.79 -17.84
N GLY A 111 -0.81 14.34 -18.49
CA GLY A 111 -1.45 13.07 -18.20
C GLY A 111 -0.54 11.88 -18.43
N ALA A 112 0.22 11.88 -19.53
CA ALA A 112 1.21 10.84 -19.80
C ALA A 112 2.29 10.80 -18.71
N PHE A 113 2.76 11.96 -18.25
CA PHE A 113 3.69 12.05 -17.13
C PHE A 113 3.08 11.49 -15.84
N LEU A 114 1.89 11.97 -15.42
CA LEU A 114 1.25 11.52 -14.18
C LEU A 114 0.93 10.02 -14.17
N VAL A 115 0.46 9.48 -15.30
CA VAL A 115 0.18 8.04 -15.42
C VAL A 115 1.46 7.21 -15.36
N GLN A 116 2.56 7.69 -15.93
CA GLN A 116 3.86 7.05 -15.78
C GLN A 116 4.31 7.06 -14.31
N LYS A 117 4.20 8.21 -13.63
CA LYS A 117 4.57 8.32 -12.21
C LYS A 117 3.68 7.49 -11.30
N LEU A 118 2.41 7.35 -11.64
CA LEU A 118 1.51 6.45 -10.91
C LEU A 118 2.02 5.00 -10.96
N ALA A 119 2.46 4.51 -12.13
CA ALA A 119 3.05 3.18 -12.26
C ALA A 119 4.37 3.05 -11.48
N GLU A 120 5.25 4.06 -11.55
CA GLU A 120 6.50 4.09 -10.78
C GLU A 120 6.23 4.05 -9.26
N ALA A 121 5.31 4.88 -8.76
CA ALA A 121 4.90 4.88 -7.35
C ALA A 121 4.34 3.51 -6.91
N GLY A 122 3.59 2.84 -7.78
CA GLY A 122 3.11 1.49 -7.52
C GLY A 122 4.20 0.42 -7.50
N HIS A 123 5.34 0.61 -8.17
CA HIS A 123 6.48 -0.29 -8.03
C HIS A 123 7.29 -0.04 -6.75
N GLU A 124 7.19 1.15 -6.18
CA GLU A 124 7.86 1.54 -4.93
C GLU A 124 6.96 1.39 -3.69
N ASP A 125 5.74 0.87 -3.85
CA ASP A 125 4.71 0.75 -2.80
C ASP A 125 4.44 2.09 -2.09
N ALA A 126 4.49 3.20 -2.85
CA ALA A 126 4.28 4.55 -2.35
C ALA A 126 2.78 4.92 -2.34
N ASP A 127 2.04 4.40 -1.37
CA ASP A 127 0.57 4.46 -1.29
C ASP A 127 0.02 5.90 -1.37
N VAL A 128 0.56 6.82 -0.56
CA VAL A 128 0.14 8.23 -0.55
C VAL A 128 0.36 8.88 -1.92
N SER A 129 1.51 8.61 -2.55
CA SER A 129 1.83 9.12 -3.88
C SER A 129 0.90 8.55 -4.94
N MET A 130 0.58 7.25 -4.91
CA MET A 130 -0.37 6.63 -5.85
C MET A 130 -1.74 7.32 -5.80
N GLU A 131 -2.27 7.60 -4.61
CA GLU A 131 -3.56 8.26 -4.47
C GLU A 131 -3.55 9.70 -5.01
N ILE A 132 -2.51 10.47 -4.71
CA ILE A 132 -2.33 11.85 -5.22
C ILE A 132 -2.23 11.85 -6.74
N LEU A 133 -1.41 10.96 -7.30
CA LEU A 133 -1.18 10.86 -8.75
C LEU A 133 -2.45 10.45 -9.49
N MET A 134 -3.21 9.48 -8.95
CA MET A 134 -4.49 9.05 -9.51
C MET A 134 -5.54 10.17 -9.47
N ALA A 135 -5.67 10.90 -8.35
CA ALA A 135 -6.56 12.06 -8.25
C ALA A 135 -6.21 13.16 -9.26
N ALA A 136 -4.92 13.50 -9.36
CA ALA A 136 -4.44 14.51 -10.28
C ALA A 136 -4.64 14.10 -11.74
N ALA A 137 -4.30 12.85 -12.10
CA ALA A 137 -4.47 12.31 -13.45
C ALA A 137 -5.96 12.31 -13.85
N GLY A 138 -6.85 11.87 -12.96
CA GLY A 138 -8.29 11.82 -13.25
C GLY A 138 -8.92 13.19 -13.51
N THR A 139 -8.36 14.26 -12.92
CA THR A 139 -8.84 15.63 -13.10
C THR A 139 -8.62 16.13 -14.54
N LEU A 140 -7.66 15.56 -15.28
CA LEU A 140 -7.38 15.89 -16.68
C LEU A 140 -8.44 15.34 -17.66
N GLY A 141 -9.31 14.44 -17.19
CA GLY A 141 -10.44 13.93 -17.96
C GLY A 141 -10.07 12.86 -18.99
N PRO A 142 -10.98 12.51 -19.92
CA PRO A 142 -10.83 11.34 -20.80
C PRO A 142 -9.62 11.38 -21.73
N VAL A 143 -9.01 12.54 -21.93
CA VAL A 143 -7.89 12.73 -22.85
C VAL A 143 -6.64 11.93 -22.44
N ILE A 144 -6.55 11.53 -21.16
CA ILE A 144 -5.43 10.74 -20.62
C ILE A 144 -5.61 9.23 -20.79
N VAL A 145 -6.83 8.76 -21.11
CA VAL A 145 -7.15 7.33 -21.18
C VAL A 145 -6.26 6.56 -22.16
N PRO A 146 -5.83 7.10 -23.33
CA PRO A 146 -4.85 6.40 -24.16
C PRO A 146 -3.54 6.07 -23.43
N ALA A 147 -3.01 7.00 -22.62
CA ALA A 147 -1.80 6.75 -21.83
C ALA A 147 -2.05 5.71 -20.73
N VAL A 148 -3.23 5.75 -20.10
CA VAL A 148 -3.66 4.72 -19.13
C VAL A 148 -3.66 3.33 -19.76
N LEU A 149 -4.28 3.16 -20.93
CA LEU A 149 -4.32 1.88 -21.64
C LEU A 149 -2.92 1.40 -22.04
N ASP A 150 -2.07 2.30 -22.52
CA ASP A 150 -0.69 1.98 -22.90
C ASP A 150 0.16 1.55 -21.70
N THR A 151 -0.12 2.10 -20.51
CA THR A 151 0.53 1.69 -19.25
C THR A 151 -0.01 0.37 -18.73
N ILE A 152 -1.34 0.15 -18.72
CA ILE A 152 -1.95 -1.15 -18.37
C ILE A 152 -1.37 -2.28 -19.24
N ALA A 153 -1.19 -2.04 -20.54
CA ALA A 153 -0.63 -3.03 -21.45
C ALA A 153 0.82 -3.44 -21.11
N LYS A 154 1.55 -2.63 -20.32
CA LYS A 154 2.91 -2.88 -19.87
C LYS A 154 2.96 -3.54 -18.48
N GLU A 155 1.84 -3.61 -17.75
CA GLU A 155 1.73 -4.24 -16.44
C GLU A 155 1.32 -5.72 -16.55
N PRO A 156 2.22 -6.70 -16.30
CA PRO A 156 1.93 -8.10 -16.57
C PRO A 156 1.20 -8.84 -15.44
N ASP A 157 1.38 -8.42 -14.17
CA ASP A 157 1.17 -9.30 -13.01
C ASP A 157 0.23 -8.73 -11.93
N THR A 158 -0.72 -7.86 -12.29
CA THR A 158 -1.74 -7.24 -11.39
C THR A 158 -1.21 -6.55 -10.12
N ARG A 159 0.09 -6.23 -10.07
CA ARG A 159 0.78 -5.57 -8.94
C ARG A 159 0.84 -4.05 -9.10
N GLY A 160 1.27 -3.39 -8.03
CA GLY A 160 1.53 -1.94 -8.00
C GLY A 160 0.28 -1.13 -8.31
N ALA A 161 0.38 -0.25 -9.30
CA ALA A 161 -0.68 0.70 -9.64
C ALA A 161 -1.89 0.08 -10.38
N TRP A 162 -1.96 -1.24 -10.51
CA TRP A 162 -2.97 -1.96 -11.31
C TRP A 162 -4.40 -1.46 -11.06
N LEU A 163 -4.84 -1.46 -9.80
CA LEU A 163 -6.21 -1.05 -9.44
C LEU A 163 -6.46 0.43 -9.80
N TYR A 164 -5.52 1.31 -9.49
CA TYR A 164 -5.60 2.74 -9.80
C TYR A 164 -5.68 3.01 -11.31
N LEU A 165 -4.88 2.30 -12.11
CA LEU A 165 -4.90 2.42 -13.58
C LEU A 165 -6.24 1.96 -14.15
N TRP A 166 -6.78 0.84 -13.68
CA TRP A 166 -8.11 0.40 -14.11
C TRP A 166 -9.22 1.35 -13.66
N SER A 167 -9.12 1.98 -12.50
CA SER A 167 -10.08 3.00 -12.06
C SER A 167 -10.13 4.19 -13.02
N LEU A 168 -8.98 4.64 -13.55
CA LEU A 168 -8.93 5.73 -14.52
C LEU A 168 -9.60 5.40 -15.87
N THR A 169 -9.86 4.13 -16.19
CA THR A 169 -10.58 3.76 -17.43
C THR A 169 -12.04 4.24 -17.42
N THR A 170 -12.62 4.48 -16.24
CA THR A 170 -13.97 5.03 -16.06
C THR A 170 -14.12 6.44 -16.65
N LEU A 171 -13.02 7.19 -16.83
CA LEU A 171 -13.03 8.50 -17.49
C LEU A 171 -13.59 8.44 -18.92
N ALA A 172 -13.55 7.26 -19.56
CA ALA A 172 -14.16 7.02 -20.87
C ALA A 172 -15.67 7.29 -20.90
N VAL A 173 -16.34 7.30 -19.75
CA VAL A 173 -17.76 7.70 -19.65
C VAL A 173 -17.97 9.14 -20.10
N ARG A 174 -16.95 9.99 -19.92
CA ARG A 174 -16.98 11.43 -20.20
C ARG A 174 -16.46 11.79 -21.59
N THR A 175 -16.10 10.81 -22.44
CA THR A 175 -15.65 11.09 -23.81
C THR A 175 -16.78 10.99 -24.82
N ASP A 176 -16.78 11.92 -25.79
CA ASP A 176 -17.60 11.86 -27.01
C ASP A 176 -16.87 11.13 -28.16
N ASP A 177 -15.61 10.74 -27.97
CA ASP A 177 -14.82 10.01 -28.97
C ASP A 177 -15.23 8.52 -29.01
N PRO A 178 -15.89 8.05 -30.09
CA PRO A 178 -16.36 6.68 -30.21
C PRO A 178 -15.21 5.67 -30.37
N ASP A 179 -14.07 6.07 -30.93
CA ASP A 179 -12.92 5.19 -31.12
C ASP A 179 -12.24 4.95 -29.78
N LEU A 180 -12.05 6.00 -28.98
CA LEU A 180 -11.53 5.88 -27.62
C LEU A 180 -12.45 5.03 -26.74
N ARG A 181 -13.77 5.28 -26.79
CA ARG A 181 -14.75 4.48 -26.07
C ARG A 181 -14.66 3.00 -26.45
N SER A 182 -14.56 2.70 -27.76
CA SER A 182 -14.46 1.33 -28.26
C SER A 182 -13.17 0.63 -27.81
N ARG A 183 -12.04 1.35 -27.77
CA ARG A 183 -10.76 0.82 -27.26
C ARG A 183 -10.85 0.44 -25.78
N VAL A 184 -11.50 1.28 -24.96
CA VAL A 184 -11.69 1.00 -23.52
C VAL A 184 -12.60 -0.20 -23.31
N VAL A 185 -13.71 -0.28 -24.05
CA VAL A 185 -14.60 -1.44 -24.02
C VAL A 185 -13.83 -2.71 -24.38
N GLN A 186 -13.04 -2.69 -25.46
CA GLN A 186 -12.24 -3.85 -25.85
C GLN A 186 -11.24 -4.25 -24.77
N ALA A 187 -10.51 -3.30 -24.18
CA ALA A 187 -9.57 -3.59 -23.10
C ALA A 187 -10.25 -4.21 -21.88
N CYS A 188 -11.42 -3.71 -21.49
CA CYS A 188 -12.20 -4.27 -20.39
C CYS A 188 -12.68 -5.69 -20.71
N VAL A 189 -13.20 -5.91 -21.93
CA VAL A 189 -13.65 -7.24 -22.37
C VAL A 189 -12.49 -8.23 -22.39
N ASP A 190 -11.34 -7.85 -22.95
CA ASP A 190 -10.15 -8.70 -22.99
C ASP A 190 -9.68 -9.10 -21.58
N LEU A 191 -9.76 -8.19 -20.61
CA LEU A 191 -9.46 -8.48 -19.21
C LEU A 191 -10.46 -9.48 -18.61
N LEU A 192 -11.75 -9.21 -18.76
CA LEU A 192 -12.82 -10.05 -18.23
C LEU A 192 -12.85 -11.44 -18.87
N GLU A 193 -12.53 -11.55 -20.16
CA GLU A 193 -12.37 -12.82 -20.87
C GLU A 193 -11.13 -13.60 -20.42
N ARG A 194 -10.10 -12.94 -19.88
CA ARG A 194 -8.97 -13.60 -19.21
C ARG A 194 -9.33 -14.04 -17.79
N ALA A 195 -10.19 -13.29 -17.10
CA ALA A 195 -10.72 -13.68 -15.80
C ALA A 195 -11.69 -14.88 -15.88
N ASP A 196 -12.45 -15.02 -16.98
CA ASP A 196 -13.41 -16.13 -17.17
C ASP A 196 -12.78 -17.53 -17.08
N PRO A 197 -11.61 -17.84 -17.66
CA PRO A 197 -10.90 -19.10 -17.42
C PRO A 197 -10.06 -19.11 -16.13
N GLY A 198 -10.05 -18.05 -15.32
CA GLY A 198 -9.22 -17.94 -14.10
C GLY A 198 -7.75 -17.58 -14.32
N ARG A 199 -7.41 -16.90 -15.43
CA ARG A 199 -6.03 -16.42 -15.67
C ARG A 199 -5.71 -15.10 -14.95
N ILE A 200 -6.74 -14.44 -14.44
CA ILE A 200 -6.69 -13.22 -13.62
C ILE A 200 -7.67 -13.43 -12.48
N ASP A 201 -7.31 -12.97 -11.28
CA ASP A 201 -8.20 -13.01 -10.13
C ASP A 201 -9.49 -12.19 -10.40
N LEU A 202 -10.61 -12.65 -9.86
CA LEU A 202 -11.90 -12.00 -10.09
C LEU A 202 -11.95 -10.61 -9.43
N MET A 203 -11.21 -10.39 -8.34
CA MET A 203 -11.05 -9.09 -7.70
C MET A 203 -10.29 -8.12 -8.60
N ASP A 204 -9.17 -8.57 -9.19
CA ASP A 204 -8.31 -7.74 -10.05
C ASP A 204 -8.99 -7.33 -11.37
N ALA A 205 -10.06 -8.02 -11.75
CA ALA A 205 -10.85 -7.73 -12.94
C ALA A 205 -12.15 -6.97 -12.67
N ALA A 206 -12.55 -6.78 -11.41
CA ALA A 206 -13.82 -6.18 -11.02
C ALA A 206 -14.02 -4.76 -11.59
N GLN A 207 -12.96 -3.94 -11.60
CA GLN A 207 -13.03 -2.56 -12.08
C GLN A 207 -13.35 -2.47 -13.59
N ALA A 208 -12.94 -3.46 -14.39
CA ALA A 208 -13.32 -3.53 -15.80
C ALA A 208 -14.83 -3.81 -15.97
N ALA A 209 -15.43 -4.62 -15.09
CA ALA A 209 -16.88 -4.85 -15.09
C ALA A 209 -17.65 -3.57 -14.74
N TRP A 210 -17.21 -2.83 -13.73
CA TRP A 210 -17.75 -1.51 -13.39
C TRP A 210 -17.65 -0.52 -14.55
N THR A 211 -16.50 -0.47 -15.22
CA THR A 211 -16.28 0.41 -16.38
C THR A 211 -17.24 0.10 -17.52
N LEU A 212 -17.42 -1.18 -17.89
CA LEU A 212 -18.43 -1.58 -18.88
C LEU A 212 -19.85 -1.20 -18.46
N ALA A 213 -20.17 -1.32 -17.17
CA ALA A 213 -21.49 -0.98 -16.65
C ALA A 213 -21.78 0.52 -16.74
N LEU A 214 -20.80 1.36 -16.36
CA LEU A 214 -20.86 2.81 -16.51
C LEU A 214 -20.97 3.23 -17.99
N LEU A 215 -20.28 2.52 -18.87
CA LEU A 215 -20.38 2.71 -20.33
C LEU A 215 -21.67 2.14 -20.95
N ARG A 216 -22.56 1.54 -20.16
CA ARG A 216 -23.84 0.97 -20.60
C ARG A 216 -23.70 -0.11 -21.68
N CYS A 217 -22.62 -0.90 -21.64
CA CYS A 217 -22.36 -1.96 -22.61
C CYS A 217 -23.15 -3.24 -22.30
N THR A 218 -24.47 -3.16 -22.45
CA THR A 218 -25.42 -4.23 -22.11
C THR A 218 -25.22 -5.52 -22.89
N GLU A 219 -24.57 -5.48 -24.05
CA GLU A 219 -24.22 -6.65 -24.85
C GLU A 219 -23.28 -7.63 -24.12
N TYR A 220 -22.54 -7.18 -23.10
CA TYR A 220 -21.63 -8.03 -22.30
C TYR A 220 -22.24 -8.54 -20.98
N THR A 221 -23.55 -8.32 -20.75
CA THR A 221 -24.25 -8.82 -19.54
C THR A 221 -24.04 -10.33 -19.34
N GLY A 222 -24.04 -11.11 -20.42
CA GLY A 222 -23.80 -12.55 -20.35
C GLY A 222 -22.38 -12.94 -19.92
N LEU A 223 -21.36 -12.12 -20.18
CA LEU A 223 -20.00 -12.33 -19.67
C LEU A 223 -19.94 -12.04 -18.17
N LEU A 224 -20.48 -10.89 -17.74
CA LEU A 224 -20.53 -10.51 -16.32
C LEU A 224 -21.34 -11.52 -15.49
N GLN A 225 -22.42 -12.08 -16.04
CA GLN A 225 -23.20 -13.09 -15.31
C GLN A 225 -22.41 -14.37 -15.07
N ARG A 226 -21.61 -14.84 -16.04
CA ARG A 226 -20.72 -16.00 -15.83
C ARG A 226 -19.64 -15.71 -14.79
N LEU A 227 -19.05 -14.52 -14.82
CA LEU A 227 -18.06 -14.10 -13.84
C LEU A 227 -18.66 -14.00 -12.44
N ARG A 228 -19.88 -13.45 -12.29
CA ARG A 228 -20.62 -13.46 -11.03
C ARG A 228 -20.88 -14.87 -10.52
N GLU A 229 -21.33 -15.77 -11.39
CA GLU A 229 -21.57 -17.18 -11.02
C GLU A 229 -20.29 -17.88 -10.55
N ARG A 230 -19.12 -17.51 -11.08
CA ARG A 230 -17.82 -17.99 -10.58
C ARG A 230 -17.35 -17.30 -9.30
N ALA A 231 -17.79 -16.06 -9.09
CA ALA A 231 -17.49 -15.29 -7.88
C ALA A 231 -18.41 -15.66 -6.71
N LEU A 232 -19.37 -16.59 -6.88
CA LEU A 232 -20.20 -17.07 -5.77
C LEU A 232 -19.29 -17.51 -4.62
N ASP A 233 -19.52 -16.95 -3.43
CA ASP A 233 -18.75 -17.15 -2.20
C ASP A 233 -17.37 -16.43 -2.15
N THR A 234 -17.11 -15.47 -3.04
CA THR A 234 -15.96 -14.55 -2.93
C THR A 234 -16.40 -13.11 -2.65
N HIS A 235 -15.48 -12.29 -2.12
CA HIS A 235 -15.72 -10.87 -1.89
C HIS A 235 -16.10 -10.11 -3.18
N SER A 236 -15.68 -10.59 -4.35
CA SER A 236 -15.92 -9.95 -5.64
C SER A 236 -17.30 -10.22 -6.22
N GLU A 237 -18.12 -11.13 -5.66
CA GLU A 237 -19.50 -11.37 -6.12
C GLU A 237 -20.30 -10.08 -6.20
N GLY A 238 -20.16 -9.25 -5.15
CA GLY A 238 -20.85 -7.98 -5.01
C GLY A 238 -20.56 -7.04 -6.17
N ASP A 239 -19.31 -6.92 -6.60
CA ASP A 239 -18.91 -6.06 -7.71
C ASP A 239 -19.59 -6.47 -9.02
N TYR A 240 -19.54 -7.76 -9.38
CA TYR A 240 -20.17 -8.24 -10.61
C TYR A 240 -21.69 -8.13 -10.55
N ARG A 241 -22.29 -8.43 -9.39
CA ARG A 241 -23.74 -8.28 -9.17
C ARG A 241 -24.18 -6.83 -9.32
N ASP A 242 -23.47 -5.89 -8.71
CA ASP A 242 -23.87 -4.50 -8.68
C ASP A 242 -23.54 -3.79 -10.01
N ALA A 243 -22.46 -4.18 -10.71
CA ALA A 243 -22.23 -3.80 -12.10
C ALA A 243 -23.37 -4.26 -13.04
N LEU A 244 -23.87 -5.49 -12.88
CA LEU A 244 -25.06 -5.99 -13.61
C LEU A 244 -26.31 -5.18 -13.28
N LYS A 245 -26.58 -4.90 -11.99
CA LYS A 245 -27.70 -4.03 -11.58
C LYS A 245 -27.57 -2.64 -12.21
N LEU A 246 -26.36 -2.09 -12.26
CA LEU A 246 -26.10 -0.78 -12.87
C LEU A 246 -26.40 -0.81 -14.37
N MET A 247 -25.96 -1.83 -15.12
CA MET A 247 -26.27 -2.00 -16.54
C MET A 247 -27.78 -2.00 -16.82
N GLU A 248 -28.56 -2.64 -15.95
CA GLU A 248 -30.01 -2.77 -16.07
C GLU A 248 -30.79 -1.56 -15.51
N GLY A 249 -30.09 -0.56 -14.95
CA GLY A 249 -30.74 0.60 -14.32
C GLY A 249 -31.46 0.27 -13.01
N ARG A 250 -31.02 -0.78 -12.31
CA ARG A 250 -31.61 -1.29 -11.05
C ARG A 250 -30.69 -1.14 -9.84
N LEU A 251 -29.60 -0.37 -9.95
CA LEU A 251 -28.70 -0.10 -8.83
C LEU A 251 -29.46 0.65 -7.72
N ASP A 252 -29.36 0.15 -6.50
CA ASP A 252 -30.11 0.55 -5.31
C ASP A 252 -29.37 1.59 -4.44
N PHE A 253 -28.15 1.97 -4.83
CA PHE A 253 -27.36 3.02 -4.19
C PHE A 253 -26.71 3.95 -5.22
N THR A 254 -26.28 5.11 -4.75
CA THR A 254 -25.47 6.06 -5.54
C THR A 254 -24.01 5.67 -5.41
N LEU A 255 -23.31 5.53 -6.54
CA LEU A 255 -21.87 5.28 -6.53
C LEU A 255 -21.15 6.42 -5.80
N PRO A 256 -20.13 6.10 -4.98
CA PRO A 256 -19.30 7.12 -4.37
C PRO A 256 -18.66 7.99 -5.44
N GLN A 257 -18.41 9.24 -5.07
CA GLN A 257 -17.67 10.17 -5.91
C GLN A 257 -16.22 9.68 -6.02
N GLU A 258 -15.66 9.73 -7.22
CA GLU A 258 -14.25 9.38 -7.41
C GLU A 258 -13.35 10.51 -6.87
N LEU A 259 -12.15 10.16 -6.40
CA LEU A 259 -11.27 11.11 -5.73
C LEU A 259 -10.94 12.34 -6.60
N TRP A 260 -10.77 12.14 -7.91
CA TRP A 260 -10.50 13.21 -8.88
C TRP A 260 -11.72 14.10 -9.20
N GLU A 261 -12.89 13.77 -8.68
CA GLU A 261 -14.09 14.60 -8.80
C GLU A 261 -14.21 15.57 -7.61
N GLU A 262 -13.46 15.34 -6.52
CA GLU A 262 -13.39 16.22 -5.37
C GLU A 262 -12.44 17.42 -5.62
N PRO A 263 -12.66 18.57 -4.95
CA PRO A 263 -11.71 19.68 -4.97
C PRO A 263 -10.32 19.23 -4.50
N VAL A 264 -9.27 19.82 -5.09
CA VAL A 264 -7.87 19.51 -4.76
C VAL A 264 -7.58 19.65 -3.27
N GLU A 265 -8.22 20.61 -2.62
CA GLU A 265 -8.10 20.85 -1.19
C GLU A 265 -8.62 19.69 -0.33
N GLN A 266 -9.63 18.96 -0.80
CA GLN A 266 -10.25 17.86 -0.04
C GLN A 266 -9.41 16.58 -0.11
N TRP A 267 -8.81 16.28 -1.26
CA TRP A 267 -7.98 15.10 -1.39
C TRP A 267 -6.51 15.33 -1.02
N LEU A 268 -5.95 16.53 -1.24
CA LEU A 268 -4.52 16.76 -0.94
C LEU A 268 -4.26 16.91 0.56
N THR A 269 -5.11 17.65 1.28
CA THR A 269 -4.91 17.95 2.71
C THR A 269 -4.69 16.70 3.56
N PRO A 270 -5.59 15.69 3.57
CA PRO A 270 -5.38 14.50 4.40
C PRO A 270 -4.13 13.71 4.01
N ARG A 271 -3.77 13.69 2.72
CA ARG A 271 -2.60 12.96 2.21
C ARG A 271 -1.29 13.67 2.53
N TRP A 272 -1.32 15.00 2.53
CA TRP A 272 -0.22 15.83 2.98
C TRP A 272 -0.02 15.70 4.49
N ASP A 273 -1.10 15.72 5.28
CA ASP A 273 -1.03 15.48 6.72
C ASP A 273 -0.42 14.10 7.03
N MET A 274 -0.85 13.05 6.31
CA MET A 274 -0.25 11.70 6.41
C MET A 274 1.24 11.69 6.04
N ALA A 275 1.62 12.36 4.95
CA ALA A 275 3.02 12.43 4.53
C ALA A 275 3.90 13.20 5.52
N GLU A 276 3.37 14.25 6.16
CA GLU A 276 4.07 15.01 7.19
C GLU A 276 4.11 14.28 8.54
N GLU A 277 3.05 13.55 8.93
CA GLU A 277 3.06 12.67 10.10
C GLU A 277 4.16 11.61 9.95
N TRP A 278 4.22 10.95 8.80
CA TRP A 278 5.27 9.96 8.51
C TRP A 278 6.67 10.58 8.42
N SER A 279 6.78 11.85 8.00
CA SER A 279 8.06 12.58 7.94
C SER A 279 8.46 13.21 9.28
N GLY A 280 7.51 13.43 10.19
CA GLY A 280 7.70 13.98 11.53
C GLY A 280 8.06 12.90 12.56
N GLU A 281 7.58 11.67 12.35
CA GLU A 281 8.00 10.51 13.13
C GLU A 281 9.51 10.22 13.00
N GLU A 282 10.19 10.59 11.89
CA GLU A 282 11.65 10.42 11.78
C GLU A 282 12.47 11.44 12.61
N ASP A 283 11.91 12.59 12.98
CA ASP A 283 12.60 13.67 13.73
C ASP A 283 12.19 13.77 15.21
N GLU A 284 11.15 13.07 15.65
CA GLU A 284 10.72 12.95 17.06
C GLU A 284 10.83 11.50 17.56
N TYR A 285 11.81 10.74 17.05
CA TYR A 285 12.44 9.68 17.85
C TYR A 285 13.43 10.32 18.85
N ASP A 286 12.94 11.21 19.71
CA ASP A 286 13.53 11.31 21.04
C ASP A 286 13.27 9.95 21.70
N GLU A 287 14.33 9.21 22.02
CA GLU A 287 14.28 7.93 22.75
C GLU A 287 13.62 8.05 24.16
N ASP A 288 13.05 9.22 24.51
CA ASP A 288 12.70 9.60 25.88
C ASP A 288 11.21 9.96 26.11
N GLU A 289 10.29 9.95 25.14
CA GLU A 289 8.84 10.23 25.39
C GLU A 289 7.85 9.16 24.88
N TYR A 290 8.24 7.89 25.03
CA TYR A 290 7.28 6.84 25.36
C TYR A 290 7.84 5.99 26.51
N GLU A 291 7.73 6.50 27.74
CA GLU A 291 7.30 5.62 28.83
C GLU A 291 5.82 5.24 28.58
N LEU A 292 5.56 4.58 27.44
CA LEU A 292 4.50 3.59 27.38
C LEU A 292 5.06 2.42 28.16
N ASP A 293 4.30 1.97 29.15
CA ASP A 293 4.58 0.77 29.95
C ASP A 293 5.21 -0.29 29.04
N GLU A 294 6.45 -0.72 29.35
CA GLU A 294 7.24 -1.66 28.55
C GLU A 294 6.51 -3.00 28.28
N GLU A 295 5.31 -3.20 28.83
CA GLU A 295 4.45 -4.37 28.63
C GLU A 295 3.64 -4.38 27.32
N GLU A 296 3.37 -3.25 26.64
CA GLU A 296 2.47 -3.25 25.45
C GLU A 296 3.20 -3.25 24.08
N ALA A 297 4.49 -2.94 24.01
CA ALA A 297 5.24 -2.79 22.75
C ALA A 297 5.94 -4.08 22.23
N GLU A 298 5.86 -5.21 22.95
CA GLU A 298 6.43 -6.50 22.51
C GLU A 298 5.50 -7.37 21.65
N GLU A 299 4.23 -6.98 21.42
CA GLU A 299 3.30 -7.69 20.54
C GLU A 299 3.37 -7.10 19.11
N ARG A 300 3.84 -7.73 18.02
CA ARG A 300 3.58 -9.10 17.54
C ARG A 300 4.61 -9.56 16.47
N PRO A 301 5.83 -10.00 16.84
CA PRO A 301 6.72 -10.73 15.93
C PRO A 301 6.09 -12.01 15.35
N PHE A 302 5.14 -12.61 16.10
CA PHE A 302 4.48 -13.87 15.75
C PHE A 302 3.51 -13.76 14.58
N GLU A 303 2.81 -12.63 14.46
CA GLU A 303 1.79 -12.42 13.41
C GLU A 303 2.45 -12.31 12.02
N ALA A 304 3.53 -11.56 11.92
CA ALA A 304 4.29 -11.42 10.68
C ALA A 304 4.90 -12.76 10.23
N TYR A 305 5.43 -13.55 11.18
CA TYR A 305 5.98 -14.87 10.90
C TYR A 305 4.90 -15.88 10.47
N ALA A 306 3.76 -15.92 11.17
CA ALA A 306 2.64 -16.79 10.83
C ALA A 306 2.11 -16.49 9.41
N ASN A 307 1.95 -15.21 9.07
CA ASN A 307 1.52 -14.79 7.74
C ASN A 307 2.52 -15.19 6.64
N LEU A 308 3.82 -14.92 6.84
CA LEU A 308 4.84 -15.26 5.85
C LEU A 308 4.92 -16.76 5.59
N LEU A 309 4.96 -17.58 6.66
CA LEU A 309 5.08 -19.02 6.53
C LEU A 309 3.83 -19.64 5.87
N THR A 310 2.65 -19.16 6.25
CA THR A 310 1.37 -19.59 5.65
C THR A 310 1.32 -19.25 4.17
N ARG A 311 1.66 -18.02 3.78
CA ARG A 311 1.73 -17.59 2.37
C ARG A 311 2.68 -18.46 1.56
N THR A 312 3.83 -18.81 2.14
CA THR A 312 4.81 -19.68 1.49
C THR A 312 4.25 -21.08 1.27
N PHE A 313 3.54 -21.65 2.25
CA PHE A 313 2.89 -22.94 2.10
C PHE A 313 1.79 -22.93 1.03
N VAL A 314 0.84 -22.00 1.09
CA VAL A 314 -0.32 -22.00 0.18
C VAL A 314 0.05 -21.71 -1.28
N THR A 315 1.20 -21.08 -1.52
CA THR A 315 1.76 -20.84 -2.86
C THR A 315 2.70 -21.96 -3.32
N SER A 316 2.94 -22.99 -2.50
CA SER A 316 3.81 -24.10 -2.84
C SER A 316 3.18 -25.05 -3.88
N PRO A 317 3.99 -25.76 -4.68
CA PRO A 317 3.50 -26.80 -5.59
C PRO A 317 2.72 -27.93 -4.88
N LEU A 318 2.99 -28.14 -3.60
CA LEU A 318 2.32 -29.14 -2.78
C LEU A 318 0.89 -28.69 -2.42
N ALA A 319 0.72 -27.43 -2.02
CA ALA A 319 -0.60 -26.86 -1.79
C ALA A 319 -1.42 -26.79 -3.08
N ALA A 320 -0.79 -26.51 -4.23
CA ALA A 320 -1.44 -26.55 -5.53
C ALA A 320 -1.99 -27.94 -5.92
N GLY A 321 -1.51 -29.01 -5.28
CA GLY A 321 -2.01 -30.38 -5.45
C GLY A 321 -3.18 -30.75 -4.52
N LEU A 322 -3.59 -29.87 -3.62
CA LEU A 322 -4.72 -30.11 -2.72
C LEU A 322 -6.07 -30.00 -3.47
N PRO A 323 -7.09 -30.76 -3.04
CA PRO A 323 -8.47 -30.50 -3.44
C PRO A 323 -8.84 -29.02 -3.21
N PRO A 324 -9.57 -28.37 -4.14
CA PRO A 324 -9.94 -26.95 -4.02
C PRO A 324 -10.62 -26.62 -2.69
N GLU A 325 -11.43 -27.54 -2.17
CA GLU A 325 -12.17 -27.39 -0.91
C GLU A 325 -11.26 -27.37 0.33
N LEU A 326 -10.07 -27.97 0.24
CA LEU A 326 -9.04 -27.90 1.29
C LEU A 326 -8.14 -26.69 1.10
N LEU A 327 -7.80 -26.37 -0.16
CA LEU A 327 -6.96 -25.22 -0.47
C LEU A 327 -7.60 -23.89 -0.05
N SER A 328 -8.91 -23.73 -0.26
CA SER A 328 -9.64 -22.51 0.14
C SER A 328 -9.62 -22.25 1.64
N SER A 329 -9.48 -23.30 2.47
CA SER A 329 -9.40 -23.19 3.93
C SER A 329 -7.97 -23.27 4.46
N ALA A 330 -6.98 -23.56 3.59
CA ALA A 330 -5.61 -23.84 4.00
C ALA A 330 -4.92 -22.65 4.66
N TYR A 331 -5.17 -21.43 4.15
CA TYR A 331 -4.59 -20.22 4.72
C TYR A 331 -5.01 -20.04 6.18
N LEU A 332 -6.32 -20.02 6.45
CA LEU A 332 -6.87 -19.80 7.78
C LEU A 332 -6.37 -20.86 8.77
N ILE A 333 -6.46 -22.14 8.39
CA ILE A 333 -6.09 -23.26 9.27
C ILE A 333 -4.59 -23.19 9.61
N VAL A 334 -3.71 -23.00 8.62
CA VAL A 334 -2.27 -22.97 8.85
C VAL A 334 -1.86 -21.72 9.61
N HIS A 335 -2.44 -20.57 9.27
CA HIS A 335 -2.20 -19.32 9.97
C HIS A 335 -2.49 -19.47 11.47
N ASP A 336 -3.68 -19.96 11.83
CA ASP A 336 -4.09 -20.07 13.22
C ASP A 336 -3.28 -21.13 13.97
N LEU A 337 -2.90 -22.24 13.34
CA LEU A 337 -2.02 -23.23 13.98
C LEU A 337 -0.65 -22.64 14.31
N VAL A 338 -0.06 -21.89 13.39
CA VAL A 338 1.24 -21.24 13.62
C VAL A 338 1.10 -20.13 14.65
N HIS A 339 0.06 -19.29 14.54
CA HIS A 339 -0.23 -18.23 15.49
C HIS A 339 -0.43 -18.78 16.91
N PHE A 340 -1.30 -19.77 17.09
CA PHE A 340 -1.53 -20.39 18.40
C PHE A 340 -0.29 -21.08 18.96
N SER A 341 0.52 -21.71 18.10
CA SER A 341 1.77 -22.32 18.55
C SER A 341 2.74 -21.29 19.11
N LEU A 342 2.90 -20.17 18.41
CA LEU A 342 3.81 -19.12 18.85
C LEU A 342 3.26 -18.41 20.09
N LYS A 343 1.99 -18.03 20.06
CA LYS A 343 1.34 -17.25 21.12
C LYS A 343 1.15 -18.03 22.41
N HIS A 344 0.79 -19.31 22.32
CA HIS A 344 0.38 -20.08 23.51
C HIS A 344 1.38 -21.15 23.92
N LEU A 345 2.20 -21.63 23.00
CA LEU A 345 3.18 -22.69 23.29
C LEU A 345 4.62 -22.19 23.27
N ASP A 346 4.87 -20.96 22.78
CA ASP A 346 6.21 -20.43 22.51
C ASP A 346 7.05 -21.40 21.68
N ARG A 347 6.42 -22.02 20.67
CA ARG A 347 7.06 -23.00 19.78
C ARG A 347 6.91 -22.61 18.33
N GLN A 348 8.00 -22.72 17.60
CA GLN A 348 8.00 -22.58 16.14
C GLN A 348 7.67 -23.92 15.49
N PRO A 349 7.21 -23.93 14.22
CA PRO A 349 6.90 -25.17 13.51
C PRO A 349 8.05 -26.17 13.40
N ARG A 350 9.31 -25.70 13.47
CA ARG A 350 10.50 -26.57 13.52
C ARG A 350 10.64 -27.38 14.82
N ASP A 351 9.98 -26.94 15.89
CA ASP A 351 10.04 -27.53 17.23
C ASP A 351 8.74 -28.29 17.57
N TRP A 352 7.89 -28.55 16.56
CA TRP A 352 6.67 -29.31 16.74
C TRP A 352 6.95 -30.78 16.97
N ASP A 353 6.42 -31.29 18.08
CA ASP A 353 6.41 -32.70 18.44
C ASP A 353 4.95 -33.18 18.65
N GLU A 354 4.78 -34.45 19.03
CA GLU A 354 3.46 -35.01 19.29
C GLU A 354 2.70 -34.23 20.38
N ALA A 355 3.41 -33.73 21.41
CA ALA A 355 2.79 -33.00 22.51
C ALA A 355 2.28 -31.63 22.05
N ALA A 356 3.09 -30.89 21.27
CA ALA A 356 2.71 -29.59 20.72
C ALA A 356 1.48 -29.71 19.79
N LEU A 357 1.50 -30.68 18.86
CA LEU A 357 0.36 -30.88 17.95
C LEU A 357 -0.88 -31.37 18.68
N ARG A 358 -0.74 -32.19 19.73
CA ARG A 358 -1.86 -32.61 20.57
C ARG A 358 -2.49 -31.42 21.27
N GLU A 359 -1.67 -30.53 21.85
CA GLU A 359 -2.16 -29.30 22.50
C GLU A 359 -2.82 -28.35 21.51
N LEU A 360 -2.23 -28.14 20.34
CA LEU A 360 -2.82 -27.30 19.29
C LEU A 360 -4.17 -27.83 18.82
N LEU A 361 -4.24 -29.10 18.44
CA LEU A 361 -5.39 -29.65 17.72
C LEU A 361 -6.52 -30.12 18.63
N LEU A 362 -6.22 -30.52 19.87
CA LEU A 362 -7.22 -31.04 20.81
C LEU A 362 -7.58 -30.06 21.93
N HIS A 363 -6.82 -28.97 22.10
CA HIS A 363 -7.08 -27.98 23.14
C HIS A 363 -7.21 -26.55 22.58
N LEU A 364 -6.19 -26.00 21.93
CA LEU A 364 -6.20 -24.60 21.48
C LEU A 364 -7.18 -24.34 20.34
N VAL A 365 -7.18 -25.17 19.29
CA VAL A 365 -8.15 -25.08 18.19
C VAL A 365 -9.60 -25.25 18.69
N PRO A 366 -9.92 -26.30 19.49
CA PRO A 366 -11.25 -26.41 20.08
C PRO A 366 -11.66 -25.23 20.96
N ARG A 367 -10.72 -24.60 21.63
CA ARG A 367 -10.97 -23.47 22.53
C ARG A 367 -11.19 -22.16 21.79
N ASP A 368 -10.31 -21.80 20.87
CA ASP A 368 -10.20 -20.43 20.37
C ASP A 368 -10.48 -20.27 18.87
N MET A 369 -10.41 -21.33 18.06
CA MET A 369 -10.79 -21.26 16.64
C MET A 369 -12.31 -21.32 16.46
N ALA A 370 -12.91 -20.26 15.93
CA ALA A 370 -14.32 -20.23 15.54
C ALA A 370 -14.53 -21.00 14.24
N ALA A 371 -14.83 -22.29 14.38
CA ALA A 371 -15.01 -23.22 13.27
C ALA A 371 -16.28 -24.05 13.46
N ASP A 372 -17.06 -24.18 12.40
CA ASP A 372 -18.17 -25.11 12.34
C ASP A 372 -17.68 -26.55 12.09
N ARG A 373 -18.61 -27.49 12.03
CA ARG A 373 -18.28 -28.90 11.80
C ARG A 373 -17.59 -29.14 10.45
N GLU A 374 -17.92 -28.36 9.43
CA GLU A 374 -17.34 -28.51 8.10
C GLU A 374 -15.87 -28.07 8.12
N LEU A 375 -15.58 -26.88 8.63
CA LEU A 375 -14.24 -26.36 8.75
C LEU A 375 -13.37 -27.22 9.68
N LEU A 376 -13.90 -27.68 10.81
CA LEU A 376 -13.20 -28.64 11.69
C LEU A 376 -12.83 -29.94 10.97
N GLY A 377 -13.64 -30.39 10.02
CA GLY A 377 -13.35 -31.56 9.19
C GLY A 377 -12.18 -31.36 8.22
N LYS A 378 -11.88 -30.12 7.85
CA LYS A 378 -10.77 -29.75 6.95
C LYS A 378 -9.44 -29.60 7.70
N ILE A 379 -9.47 -29.40 9.02
CA ILE A 379 -8.26 -29.21 9.84
C ILE A 379 -7.29 -30.39 9.73
N PRO A 380 -7.66 -31.66 10.00
CA PRO A 380 -6.71 -32.77 9.94
C PRO A 380 -6.00 -32.91 8.58
N PRO A 381 -6.70 -32.97 7.42
CA PRO A 381 -6.01 -33.15 6.14
C PRO A 381 -5.18 -31.94 5.70
N VAL A 382 -5.56 -30.71 6.07
CA VAL A 382 -4.74 -29.52 5.81
C VAL A 382 -3.48 -29.53 6.68
N THR A 383 -3.60 -29.88 7.96
CA THR A 383 -2.45 -30.01 8.86
C THR A 383 -1.50 -31.10 8.38
N GLU A 384 -2.00 -32.25 7.92
CA GLU A 384 -1.16 -33.31 7.34
C GLU A 384 -0.37 -32.79 6.12
N ALA A 385 -1.02 -32.05 5.22
CA ALA A 385 -0.36 -31.47 4.05
C ALA A 385 0.70 -30.42 4.43
N PHE A 386 0.41 -29.61 5.45
CA PHE A 386 1.35 -28.62 5.96
C PHE A 386 2.58 -29.26 6.62
N LEU A 387 2.39 -30.28 7.45
CA LEU A 387 3.49 -31.05 8.05
C LEU A 387 4.35 -31.73 7.00
N TYR A 388 3.73 -32.30 5.97
CA TYR A 388 4.44 -32.91 4.84
C TYR A 388 5.28 -31.86 4.09
N TRP A 389 4.74 -30.66 3.88
CA TRP A 389 5.46 -29.56 3.28
C TRP A 389 6.65 -29.10 4.13
N LEU A 390 6.45 -28.90 5.44
CA LEU A 390 7.52 -28.54 6.38
C LEU A 390 8.66 -29.58 6.37
N GLY A 391 8.33 -30.87 6.28
CA GLY A 391 9.32 -31.93 6.13
C GLY A 391 10.06 -31.86 4.80
N SER A 392 9.35 -31.60 3.69
CA SER A 392 9.95 -31.46 2.35
C SER A 392 10.91 -30.27 2.24
N GLU A 393 10.62 -29.17 2.93
CA GLU A 393 11.46 -27.97 3.04
C GLU A 393 12.56 -28.10 4.11
N ARG A 394 12.63 -29.24 4.81
CA ARG A 394 13.58 -29.51 5.89
C ARG A 394 13.48 -28.52 7.06
N ILE A 395 12.27 -28.03 7.31
CA ILE A 395 11.93 -27.16 8.43
C ILE A 395 11.58 -28.01 9.66
N LEU A 396 10.88 -29.13 9.46
CA LEU A 396 10.44 -30.03 10.53
C LEU A 396 11.03 -31.43 10.33
N ASP A 397 11.68 -31.93 11.36
CA ASP A 397 12.14 -33.31 11.43
C ASP A 397 10.97 -34.25 11.80
N ASP A 398 11.05 -35.53 11.43
CA ASP A 398 10.07 -36.57 11.78
C ASP A 398 8.61 -36.30 11.38
N ALA A 399 8.40 -35.48 10.34
CA ALA A 399 7.07 -35.09 9.86
C ALA A 399 6.12 -36.29 9.57
N ASP A 400 6.64 -37.41 9.05
CA ASP A 400 5.84 -38.60 8.74
C ASP A 400 5.18 -39.23 9.98
N ASP A 401 5.86 -39.25 11.13
CA ASP A 401 5.28 -39.77 12.38
C ASP A 401 4.17 -38.83 12.88
N LEU A 402 4.43 -37.52 12.86
CA LEU A 402 3.44 -36.51 13.27
C LEU A 402 2.20 -36.53 12.37
N ILE A 403 2.35 -36.70 11.06
CA ILE A 403 1.24 -36.88 10.12
C ILE A 403 0.39 -38.09 10.51
N ALA A 404 1.01 -39.22 10.85
CA ALA A 404 0.28 -40.42 11.27
C ALA A 404 -0.52 -40.19 12.56
N LYS A 405 0.01 -39.40 13.51
CA LYS A 405 -0.67 -39.01 14.75
C LYS A 405 -1.87 -38.11 14.48
N VAL A 406 -1.70 -37.04 13.70
CA VAL A 406 -2.79 -36.12 13.32
C VAL A 406 -3.93 -36.88 12.66
N ARG A 407 -3.60 -37.80 11.74
CA ARG A 407 -4.59 -38.65 11.08
C ARG A 407 -5.39 -39.49 12.08
N ALA A 408 -4.73 -40.07 13.08
CA ALA A 408 -5.37 -40.86 14.12
C ALA A 408 -6.31 -40.03 15.02
N TRP A 409 -6.04 -38.73 15.18
CA TRP A 409 -6.84 -37.82 16.00
C TRP A 409 -7.99 -37.13 15.25
N SER A 410 -8.14 -37.33 13.95
CA SER A 410 -9.14 -36.63 13.11
C SER A 410 -10.55 -36.57 13.73
N GLY A 411 -11.06 -37.69 14.24
CA GLY A 411 -12.38 -37.74 14.88
C GLY A 411 -12.42 -37.04 16.25
N GLU A 412 -11.32 -37.08 17.00
CA GLU A 412 -11.17 -36.45 18.31
C GLU A 412 -11.13 -34.91 18.17
N ILE A 413 -10.42 -34.40 17.16
CA ILE A 413 -10.33 -32.96 16.84
C ILE A 413 -11.73 -32.37 16.60
N ILE A 414 -12.53 -33.03 15.75
CA ILE A 414 -13.90 -32.58 15.44
C ILE A 414 -14.79 -32.67 16.68
N ALA A 415 -14.70 -33.77 17.44
CA ALA A 415 -15.50 -33.95 18.65
C ALA A 415 -15.17 -32.89 19.72
N ALA A 416 -13.88 -32.63 19.94
CA ALA A 416 -13.42 -31.61 20.88
C ALA A 416 -13.84 -30.21 20.43
N GLY A 417 -13.70 -29.90 19.14
CA GLY A 417 -14.06 -28.60 18.56
C GLY A 417 -15.55 -28.29 18.58
N MET A 418 -16.42 -29.31 18.62
CA MET A 418 -17.87 -29.16 18.73
C MET A 418 -18.39 -29.22 20.17
N ASP A 419 -17.58 -29.61 21.14
CA ASP A 419 -17.98 -29.62 22.55
C ASP A 419 -17.89 -28.20 23.11
N ARG A 420 -19.06 -27.60 23.36
CA ARG A 420 -19.19 -26.24 23.93
C ARG A 420 -18.47 -26.06 25.25
N LYS A 421 -18.18 -27.14 25.99
CA LYS A 421 -17.41 -27.06 27.25
C LYS A 421 -15.95 -26.67 27.03
N ASN A 422 -15.42 -26.91 25.83
CA ASN A 422 -14.04 -26.59 25.49
C ASN A 422 -13.87 -25.16 24.98
N TRP A 423 -14.95 -24.47 24.65
CA TRP A 423 -14.90 -23.17 23.98
C TRP A 423 -14.54 -22.05 24.94
N SER A 424 -13.70 -21.12 24.48
CA SER A 424 -13.52 -19.86 25.18
C SER A 424 -14.79 -19.00 25.09
N PRO A 425 -14.95 -17.99 25.98
CA PRO A 425 -16.07 -17.07 25.90
C PRO A 425 -16.14 -16.33 24.56
N VAL A 426 -14.98 -16.00 23.96
CA VAL A 426 -14.87 -15.35 22.65
C VAL A 426 -15.43 -16.27 21.55
N LYS A 427 -14.96 -17.53 21.50
CA LYS A 427 -15.51 -18.50 20.55
C LYS A 427 -17.01 -18.74 20.75
N THR A 428 -17.46 -18.83 22.00
CA THR A 428 -18.88 -19.02 22.34
C THR A 428 -19.75 -17.86 21.86
N PHE A 429 -19.23 -16.63 21.94
CA PHE A 429 -19.88 -15.45 21.43
C PHE A 429 -19.95 -15.48 19.89
N VAL A 430 -18.82 -15.68 19.21
CA VAL A 430 -18.74 -15.71 17.74
C VAL A 430 -19.64 -16.80 17.15
N MET A 431 -19.58 -18.02 17.70
CA MET A 431 -20.39 -19.15 17.25
C MET A 431 -21.88 -19.06 17.67
N GLY A 432 -22.24 -18.07 18.50
CA GLY A 432 -23.60 -17.81 18.97
C GLY A 432 -24.34 -16.73 18.17
N LEU A 433 -23.68 -16.09 17.22
CA LEU A 433 -24.26 -15.11 16.30
C LEU A 433 -25.11 -15.82 15.23
N ASP A 434 -26.29 -15.28 14.94
CA ASP A 434 -27.16 -15.81 13.87
C ASP A 434 -26.65 -15.35 12.50
N GLU A 435 -26.89 -16.13 11.44
CA GLU A 435 -26.44 -15.81 10.06
C GLU A 435 -27.03 -14.47 9.58
N SER A 436 -28.22 -14.08 10.05
CA SER A 436 -28.83 -12.78 9.74
C SER A 436 -28.25 -11.58 10.50
N ASP A 437 -27.45 -11.83 11.55
CA ASP A 437 -26.77 -10.80 12.33
C ASP A 437 -25.31 -10.59 11.88
N ALA A 438 -24.75 -11.50 11.06
CA ALA A 438 -23.38 -11.42 10.54
C ALA A 438 -23.14 -10.14 9.71
N ASP A 439 -24.12 -9.70 8.92
CA ASP A 439 -24.08 -8.44 8.17
C ASP A 439 -24.08 -7.18 9.07
N ALA A 440 -24.48 -7.32 10.35
CA ALA A 440 -24.57 -6.21 11.30
C ALA A 440 -23.37 -6.13 12.26
N VAL A 441 -22.38 -7.03 12.12
CA VAL A 441 -21.15 -7.04 12.93
C VAL A 441 -20.07 -6.24 12.22
N ASN A 442 -19.94 -4.96 12.59
CA ASN A 442 -18.74 -4.18 12.28
C ASN A 442 -17.68 -4.47 13.37
N GLU A 443 -16.40 -4.34 13.02
CA GLU A 443 -15.20 -4.48 13.85
C GLU A 443 -15.35 -3.83 15.24
N LYS A 444 -16.05 -2.68 15.32
CA LYS A 444 -16.40 -1.98 16.57
C LYS A 444 -17.26 -2.79 17.56
N LYS A 445 -18.15 -3.68 17.11
CA LYS A 445 -18.98 -4.52 18.00
C LYS A 445 -18.19 -5.69 18.57
N VAL A 446 -17.30 -6.29 17.76
CA VAL A 446 -16.38 -7.34 18.21
C VAL A 446 -15.39 -6.75 19.20
N MET A 447 -14.76 -5.62 18.85
CA MET A 447 -13.86 -4.89 19.75
C MET A 447 -14.60 -4.46 21.03
N GLY A 448 -15.81 -3.91 20.93
CA GLY A 448 -16.62 -3.52 22.10
C GLY A 448 -17.17 -4.68 22.95
N PHE A 449 -17.07 -5.93 22.49
CA PHE A 449 -17.29 -7.12 23.31
C PHE A 449 -15.98 -7.56 23.99
N VAL A 450 -14.87 -7.60 23.24
CA VAL A 450 -13.52 -7.92 23.74
C VAL A 450 -13.08 -6.95 24.84
N THR A 451 -13.21 -5.63 24.62
CA THR A 451 -12.89 -4.60 25.62
C THR A 451 -13.70 -4.78 26.89
N ARG A 452 -14.99 -5.13 26.78
CA ARG A 452 -15.89 -5.31 27.95
C ARG A 452 -15.49 -6.51 28.80
N GLN A 453 -15.11 -7.60 28.14
CA GLN A 453 -14.66 -8.81 28.82
C GLN A 453 -13.30 -8.61 29.52
N LEU A 454 -12.42 -7.80 28.93
CA LEU A 454 -11.15 -7.40 29.53
C LEU A 454 -11.37 -6.54 30.78
N THR A 455 -12.28 -5.56 30.71
CA THR A 455 -12.68 -4.72 31.85
C THR A 455 -13.31 -5.54 32.99
N GLU A 456 -14.23 -6.45 32.68
CA GLU A 456 -14.87 -7.32 33.69
C GLU A 456 -13.88 -8.30 34.34
N SER A 457 -12.78 -8.64 33.67
CA SER A 457 -11.70 -9.48 34.23
C SER A 457 -10.74 -8.70 35.14
N LEU A 458 -10.67 -7.37 35.00
CA LEU A 458 -9.81 -6.47 35.79
C LEU A 458 -10.49 -5.95 37.08
N GLU A 459 -11.83 -5.92 37.13
CA GLU A 459 -12.61 -5.50 38.32
C GLU A 459 -12.52 -6.45 39.54
N GLY A 460 -11.74 -7.54 39.44
CA GLY A 460 -11.52 -8.51 40.51
C GLY A 460 -10.25 -8.31 41.35
N LEU A 461 -9.40 -7.32 41.04
CA LEU A 461 -8.14 -7.10 41.75
C LEU A 461 -8.31 -6.09 42.92
N PRO A 462 -7.77 -6.38 44.12
CA PRO A 462 -7.83 -5.44 45.23
C PRO A 462 -6.97 -4.20 44.96
N GLU A 463 -7.51 -3.01 45.24
CA GLU A 463 -6.79 -1.73 45.08
C GLU A 463 -5.45 -1.73 45.84
N PRO A 464 -4.38 -1.17 45.23
CA PRO A 464 -3.07 -1.11 45.87
C PRO A 464 -3.10 -0.18 47.11
N PRO A 465 -2.33 -0.50 48.16
CA PRO A 465 -2.29 0.30 49.38
C PRO A 465 -1.60 1.65 49.13
N PRO A 466 -1.96 2.71 49.88
CA PRO A 466 -1.40 4.04 49.69
C PRO A 466 0.07 4.11 50.11
N GLU A 467 0.90 4.73 49.28
CA GLU A 467 2.36 4.84 49.46
C GLU A 467 2.78 5.74 50.64
N PRO A 468 3.92 5.44 51.30
CA PRO A 468 4.53 6.33 52.28
C PRO A 468 5.60 7.24 51.67
N ASP A 469 5.54 8.48 52.10
CA ASP A 469 6.42 9.62 51.82
C ASP A 469 7.87 9.40 52.33
N ARG A 470 8.90 9.51 51.46
CA ARG A 470 10.22 10.15 51.72
C ARG A 470 11.30 9.95 50.62
N TYR A 471 11.90 11.09 50.27
CA TYR A 471 13.10 11.31 49.44
C TYR A 471 14.42 10.86 50.09
N GLU A 472 15.33 10.26 49.32
CA GLU A 472 16.81 10.38 49.48
C GLU A 472 17.49 10.58 48.12
N PRO A 473 18.58 11.36 48.02
CA PRO A 473 19.18 11.76 46.74
C PRO A 473 20.12 10.68 46.16
N PRO A 474 20.25 10.58 44.81
CA PRO A 474 21.05 9.55 44.16
C PRO A 474 22.56 9.82 44.21
N ILE A 475 23.33 8.72 44.15
CA ILE A 475 24.80 8.65 44.16
C ILE A 475 25.35 9.08 42.78
N PRO A 476 26.51 9.79 42.68
CA PRO A 476 27.03 10.25 41.40
C PRO A 476 27.70 9.13 40.61
N ILE A 477 27.24 8.92 39.37
CA ILE A 477 27.82 7.99 38.39
C ILE A 477 28.99 8.68 37.68
N VAL A 478 30.13 8.01 37.56
CA VAL A 478 31.31 8.48 36.81
C VAL A 478 31.09 8.17 35.32
N GLU A 479 30.99 9.20 34.49
CA GLU A 479 30.87 9.10 33.03
C GLU A 479 32.12 8.44 32.41
N GLN A 480 31.94 7.30 31.73
CA GLN A 480 32.93 6.83 30.77
C GLN A 480 32.71 7.60 29.46
N ALA A 481 33.80 8.13 28.88
CA ALA A 481 33.75 8.86 27.63
C ALA A 481 33.01 8.07 26.54
N ALA A 482 31.99 8.71 25.95
CA ALA A 482 31.08 8.11 24.99
C ALA A 482 31.84 7.40 23.86
N LYS A 483 31.45 6.15 23.59
CA LYS A 483 31.96 5.41 22.44
C LYS A 483 31.52 6.14 21.17
N PRO A 484 32.43 6.41 20.22
CA PRO A 484 32.07 7.11 19.01
C PRO A 484 31.02 6.33 18.22
N ALA A 485 29.96 7.02 17.79
CA ALA A 485 28.86 6.42 17.05
C ALA A 485 29.36 5.66 15.80
N ARG A 486 28.74 4.52 15.48
CA ARG A 486 29.17 3.60 14.38
C ARG A 486 29.39 4.32 13.04
N ASN A 487 28.63 5.38 12.75
CA ASN A 487 28.73 6.12 11.49
C ASN A 487 29.57 7.40 11.56
N ALA A 488 30.03 7.82 12.75
CA ALA A 488 30.83 9.03 12.91
C ALA A 488 32.18 8.90 12.19
N PRO A 489 32.85 10.02 11.84
CA PRO A 489 34.22 9.99 11.36
C PRO A 489 35.10 9.23 12.36
N CYS A 490 35.86 8.25 11.88
CA CYS A 490 36.65 7.41 12.76
C CYS A 490 37.71 8.27 13.47
N PRO A 491 37.86 8.17 14.81
CA PRO A 491 38.74 9.04 15.61
C PRO A 491 40.23 8.88 15.28
N CYS A 492 40.61 7.90 14.46
CA CYS A 492 41.96 7.77 13.91
C CYS A 492 42.30 8.80 12.81
N GLY A 493 41.33 9.64 12.40
CA GLY A 493 41.53 10.70 11.41
C GLY A 493 41.55 10.22 9.95
N SER A 494 41.12 8.98 9.67
CA SER A 494 41.18 8.40 8.33
C SER A 494 40.13 8.93 7.34
N GLY A 495 39.19 9.77 7.79
CA GLY A 495 38.05 10.26 6.99
C GLY A 495 36.96 9.22 6.68
N LYS A 496 37.10 7.98 7.17
CA LYS A 496 36.12 6.90 6.99
C LYS A 496 35.19 6.79 8.20
N LYS A 497 33.95 6.30 8.01
CA LYS A 497 33.00 6.03 9.10
C LYS A 497 33.55 4.98 10.08
N TYR A 498 33.34 5.13 11.39
CA TYR A 498 33.93 4.28 12.45
C TYR A 498 33.71 2.78 12.19
N LYS A 499 32.49 2.34 11.84
CA LYS A 499 32.13 0.95 11.49
C LYS A 499 32.88 0.38 10.29
N LYS A 500 33.38 1.24 9.40
CA LYS A 500 34.18 0.85 8.22
C LYS A 500 35.68 1.00 8.48
N CYS A 501 36.10 1.31 9.69
CA CYS A 501 37.50 1.39 10.12
C CYS A 501 37.69 0.61 11.44
N HIS A 502 37.84 1.28 12.58
CA HIS A 502 38.11 0.64 13.88
C HIS A 502 36.89 -0.03 14.53
N GLY A 503 35.68 0.22 14.01
CA GLY A 503 34.45 -0.47 14.40
C GLY A 503 34.13 -1.69 13.53
N ARG A 504 35.12 -2.24 12.80
CA ARG A 504 34.97 -3.53 12.10
C ARG A 504 35.22 -4.68 13.07
N PRO A 505 34.48 -5.79 12.94
CA PRO A 505 34.63 -6.96 13.83
C PRO A 505 36.04 -7.58 13.80
N ASP A 506 36.81 -7.39 12.72
CA ASP A 506 38.14 -7.99 12.53
C ASP A 506 39.31 -7.00 12.77
N ALA A 507 39.04 -5.78 13.26
CA ALA A 507 40.07 -4.79 13.49
C ALA A 507 40.79 -5.06 14.83
N GLU A 508 42.06 -5.50 14.80
CA GLU A 508 42.89 -5.62 15.99
C GLU A 508 42.96 -4.27 16.74
N GLN A 509 42.52 -4.27 17.99
CA GLN A 509 42.53 -3.09 18.85
C GLN A 509 43.97 -2.70 19.21
N PRO A 510 44.37 -1.42 19.14
CA PRO A 510 45.68 -1.01 19.61
C PRO A 510 45.72 -1.09 21.14
N ALA A 511 46.78 -1.72 21.67
CA ALA A 511 47.01 -1.84 23.10
C ALA A 511 47.09 -0.46 23.78
N SER A 512 46.20 -0.23 24.75
CA SER A 512 46.14 1.01 25.53
C SER A 512 47.41 1.17 26.38
N LYS A 513 48.02 2.36 26.33
CA LYS A 513 48.94 2.86 27.37
C LYS A 513 48.16 3.52 28.49
#